data_AF-A0A2M8AKH7-F1
#
_entry.id   AF-A0A2M8AKH7-F1
#
_cell.length_a   1.000
_cell.length_b   1.000
_cell.length_c   1.000
_cell.angle_alpha   90.00
_cell.angle_beta   90.00
_cell.angle_gamma   90.00
#
_symmetry.space_group_name_H-M   'P 1'
#
loop_
_entity.id
_entity.type
_entity.pdbx_description
1 polymer ?
#
loop_
_entity_poly.entity_id
_entity_poly.type
_entity_poly.pdbx_seq_one_letter_code
_entity_poly.pdbx_strand_id
1 'polypeptide(L)' 'MLEDNHVFYHAKAKITNNKLVIYSENVKYPIALHFGWADDASDNNLYKKEGFPAVPFRTDHWKTITKDVKYKL' A
#
# COMPACT_ATOMS: atom_id res chain seq x y z
N MET A 1 -4.88 -5.43 23.01
CA MET A 1 -5.23 -4.86 21.69
C MET A 1 -3.92 -4.34 21.12
N LEU A 2 -3.57 -4.70 19.88
CA LEU A 2 -2.37 -4.15 19.25
C LEU A 2 -2.68 -2.68 18.93
N GLU A 3 -1.88 -1.76 19.46
CA GLU A 3 -1.99 -0.34 19.13
C GLU A 3 -1.60 -0.14 17.66
N ASP A 4 -2.45 0.57 16.92
CA ASP A 4 -2.21 0.95 15.54
C ASP A 4 -1.50 2.30 15.50
N ASN A 5 -0.17 2.28 15.40
CA ASN A 5 0.66 3.48 15.38
C ASN A 5 0.90 4.01 13.96
N HIS A 6 0.20 3.49 12.94
CA HIS A 6 0.36 3.85 11.52
C HIS A 6 1.84 3.85 11.04
N VAL A 7 2.64 2.91 11.56
CA VAL A 7 4.05 2.73 11.14
C VAL A 7 4.10 1.74 9.99
N PHE A 8 4.74 2.14 8.89
CA PHE A 8 4.87 1.32 7.69
C PHE A 8 6.28 0.76 7.55
N TYR A 9 6.37 -0.49 7.08
CA TYR A 9 7.61 -1.19 6.80
C TYR A 9 7.58 -1.69 5.36
N HIS A 10 8.75 -1.76 4.72
CA HIS A 10 8.89 -2.43 3.44
C HIS A 10 8.45 -3.89 3.54
N ALA A 11 7.80 -4.37 2.48
CA ALA A 11 7.30 -5.72 2.38
C ALA A 11 7.66 -6.32 1.03
N LYS A 12 7.86 -7.64 1.01
CA LYS A 12 7.98 -8.42 -0.21
C LYS A 12 6.59 -8.87 -0.63
N ALA A 13 6.33 -8.93 -1.93
CA ALA A 13 5.06 -9.40 -2.47
C ALA A 13 5.27 -10.41 -3.60
N LYS A 14 4.35 -11.36 -3.72
CA LYS A 14 4.28 -12.31 -4.84
C LYS A 14 2.84 -12.57 -5.23
N ILE A 15 2.59 -12.86 -6.50
CA ILE A 15 1.28 -13.31 -6.96
C ILE A 15 1.23 -14.84 -6.84
N THR A 16 0.21 -15.37 -6.17
CA THR A 16 -0.03 -16.81 -6.06
C THR A 16 -1.53 -17.05 -6.20
N ASN A 17 -1.95 -17.90 -7.14
CA ASN A 17 -3.37 -18.24 -7.38
C ASN A 17 -4.27 -16.98 -7.54
N ASN A 18 -3.83 -16.02 -8.34
CA ASN A 18 -4.53 -14.74 -8.56
C ASN A 18 -4.72 -13.89 -7.28
N LYS A 19 -3.90 -14.10 -6.26
CA LYS A 19 -3.86 -13.30 -5.03
C LYS A 19 -2.48 -12.69 -4.84
N LEU A 20 -2.44 -11.45 -4.36
CA LEU A 20 -1.20 -10.81 -3.94
C LEU A 20 -0.90 -11.24 -2.50
N VAL A 21 0.16 -12.02 -2.30
CA VAL A 21 0.64 -12.45 -0.99
C VAL A 21 1.77 -11.53 -0.57
N ILE A 22 1.60 -10.86 0.56
CA ILE A 22 2.53 -9.86 1.09
C ILE A 22 3.13 -10.34 2.40
N TYR A 23 4.41 -10.06 2.61
CA TYR A 23 5.16 -10.47 3.79
C TYR A 23 6.20 -9.42 4.21
N SER A 24 6.32 -9.19 5.51
CA SER A 24 7.41 -8.40 6.11
C SER A 24 7.78 -9.02 7.45
N GLU A 25 9.07 -9.18 7.71
CA GLU A 25 9.59 -9.69 9.00
C GLU A 25 9.29 -8.72 10.16
N ASN A 26 9.09 -7.44 9.85
CA ASN A 26 8.82 -6.39 10.83
C ASN A 26 7.34 -6.30 11.21
N VAL A 27 6.44 -7.02 10.52
CA VAL A 27 4.98 -6.88 10.68
C VAL A 27 4.33 -8.24 10.91
N LYS A 28 4.15 -8.61 12.18
CA LYS A 28 3.57 -9.90 12.58
C LYS A 28 2.07 -10.01 12.26
N TYR A 29 1.34 -8.90 12.38
CA TYR A 29 -0.11 -8.83 12.18
C TYR A 29 -0.44 -7.63 11.28
N PRO A 30 -0.35 -7.78 9.95
CA PRO A 30 -0.63 -6.67 9.03
C PRO A 30 -2.13 -6.34 9.05
N ILE A 31 -2.44 -5.05 9.21
CA ILE A 31 -3.82 -4.52 9.20
C ILE A 31 -4.10 -3.59 8.02
N ALA A 32 -3.04 -3.05 7.40
CA ALA A 32 -3.10 -2.12 6.28
C ALA A 32 -1.90 -2.33 5.35
N LEU A 33 -2.08 -1.95 4.08
CA LEU A 33 -1.04 -1.95 3.05
C LEU A 33 -1.18 -0.72 2.18
N HIS A 34 -0.06 -0.04 1.91
CA HIS A 34 0.06 0.99 0.88
C HIS A 34 1.00 0.49 -0.22
N PHE A 35 0.56 0.56 -1.48
CA PHE A 35 1.34 0.23 -2.66
C PHE A 35 1.68 1.50 -3.45
N GLY A 36 2.92 1.62 -3.92
CA GLY A 36 3.39 2.79 -4.67
C GLY A 36 3.36 4.09 -3.85
N TRP A 37 3.68 3.99 -2.56
CA TRP A 37 3.60 5.08 -1.58
C TRP A 37 4.98 5.63 -1.18
N ALA A 38 5.96 5.43 -2.06
CA ALA A 38 7.23 6.14 -2.03
C ALA A 38 7.18 7.29 -3.04
N ASP A 39 7.98 8.33 -2.83
CA ASP A 39 8.10 9.48 -3.75
C ASP A 39 8.66 9.08 -5.14
N ASP A 40 9.14 7.84 -5.28
CA ASP A 40 9.64 7.26 -6.52
C ASP A 40 8.87 5.98 -6.87
N ALA A 41 8.41 5.90 -8.12
CA ALA A 41 7.68 4.75 -8.67
C ALA A 41 8.58 3.75 -9.40
N SER A 42 9.89 3.99 -9.51
CA SER A 42 10.84 3.17 -10.27
C SER A 42 10.85 1.69 -9.86
N ASP A 43 10.59 1.40 -8.58
CA ASP A 43 10.55 0.03 -8.05
C ASP A 43 9.16 -0.64 -8.16
N ASN A 44 8.13 0.07 -8.66
CA ASN A 44 6.79 -0.47 -8.77
C ASN A 44 6.68 -1.48 -9.92
N ASN A 45 6.47 -2.76 -9.58
CA ASN A 45 6.46 -3.86 -10.53
C ASN A 45 5.16 -4.70 -10.56
N LEU A 46 4.05 -4.16 -10.03
CA LEU A 46 2.75 -4.82 -10.06
C LEU A 46 2.00 -4.49 -11.35
N TYR A 47 1.78 -5.48 -12.21
CA TYR A 47 1.08 -5.34 -13.48
C TYR A 47 -0.12 -6.29 -13.60
N LYS A 48 -1.14 -5.86 -14.33
CA LYS A 48 -2.25 -6.72 -14.75
C LYS A 48 -1.81 -7.60 -15.94
N LYS A 49 -2.61 -8.61 -16.28
CA LYS A 49 -2.31 -9.56 -17.37
C LYS A 49 -2.21 -8.87 -18.73
N GLU A 50 -2.91 -7.77 -18.91
CA GLU A 50 -2.94 -6.96 -20.12
C GLU A 50 -1.69 -6.06 -20.27
N GLY A 51 -0.77 -6.10 -19.30
CA GLY A 51 0.49 -5.35 -19.34
C GLY A 51 0.42 -3.95 -18.74
N PHE A 52 -0.71 -3.56 -18.14
CA PHE A 52 -0.85 -2.25 -17.50
C PHE A 52 -0.38 -2.26 -16.04
N PRO A 53 0.36 -1.24 -15.59
CA PRO A 53 0.76 -1.12 -14.20
C PRO A 53 -0.46 -0.92 -13.30
N ALA A 54 -0.38 -1.44 -12.08
CA ALA A 54 -1.33 -1.09 -11.04
C ALA A 54 -1.11 0.38 -10.62
N VAL A 55 -2.21 1.11 -10.46
CA VAL A 55 -2.16 2.43 -9.82
C VAL A 55 -1.81 2.28 -8.34
N PRO A 56 -1.13 3.27 -7.72
CA PRO A 56 -0.96 3.30 -6.26
C PRO A 56 -2.29 3.15 -5.52
N PHE A 57 -2.30 2.39 -4.43
CA PHE A 57 -3.52 2.15 -3.64
C PHE A 57 -3.20 1.91 -2.16
N ARG A 58 -4.23 2.08 -1.32
CA ARG A 58 -4.21 1.75 0.11
C ARG A 58 -5.38 0.83 0.46
N THR A 59 -5.21 -0.04 1.45
CA THR A 59 -6.27 -0.95 1.92
C THR A 59 -7.00 -0.47 3.17
N ASP A 60 -6.48 0.54 3.85
CA ASP A 60 -7.14 1.12 5.02
C ASP A 60 -8.17 2.19 4.63
N HIS A 61 -8.98 2.61 5.61
CA HIS A 61 -10.02 3.63 5.44
C HIS A 61 -9.81 4.86 6.32
N TRP A 62 -8.58 5.09 6.80
CA TRP A 62 -8.30 6.22 7.67
C TRP A 62 -8.48 7.55 6.93
N LYS A 63 -8.91 8.56 7.67
CA LYS A 63 -9.08 9.91 7.14
C LYS A 63 -7.72 10.48 6.73
N THR A 64 -7.59 10.88 5.46
CA THR A 64 -6.41 11.62 4.97
C THR A 64 -6.44 13.06 5.48
N ILE A 65 -5.26 13.68 5.57
CA ILE A 65 -5.12 15.08 5.98
C ILE A 65 -5.89 16.04 5.06
N THR A 66 -6.06 15.67 3.78
CA THR A 66 -6.75 16.50 2.78
C THR A 66 -8.22 16.18 2.60
N LYS A 67 -8.77 15.14 3.24
CA LYS A 67 -10.16 14.68 2.99
C LYS A 67 -11.20 15.79 3.09
N ASP A 68 -11.04 16.66 4.09
CA ASP A 68 -11.94 17.77 4.36
C ASP A 68 -11.30 19.14 4.07
N VAL A 69 -10.12 19.16 3.44
CA VAL A 69 -9.40 20.38 3.09
C VAL A 69 -9.64 20.69 1.62
N LYS A 70 -10.18 21.87 1.34
CA LYS A 70 -10.28 22.39 -0.02
C LYS A 70 -9.09 23.27 -0.32
N TYR A 71 -8.40 23.00 -1.43
CA TYR A 71 -7.38 23.90 -1.94
C TYR A 71 -8.01 25.27 -2.20
N LYS A 72 -7.34 26.33 -1.73
CA LYS A 72 -7.68 27.72 -2.02
C LYS A 72 -6.50 28.33 -2.77
N LEU A 73 -6.79 28.95 -3.91
CA LEU A 73 -5.85 29.80 -4.64
C LEU A 73 -5.59 31.09 -3.88
#